data_AF-A0A410NUN6-F1
#
_entry.id   AF-A0A410NUN6-F1
#
_cell.length_a   1.000
_cell.length_b   1.000
_cell.length_c   1.000
_cell.angle_alpha   90.00
_cell.angle_beta   90.00
_cell.angle_gamma   90.00
#
_symmetry.space_group_name_H-M   'P 1'
#
loop_
_entity.id
_entity.type
_entity.pdbx_description
1 polymer ?
#
loop_
_entity_poly.entity_id
_entity_poly.type
_entity_poly.pdbx_seq_one_letter_code
_entity_poly.pdbx_strand_id
1 'polypeptide(L)'
;MRMRVTAALAATVLVLAGCDNGGSAVETRERSAAEPVGLTSAGAPDAAVETAAVEAAKPPVTANRRETADAKVQRLYARNGADFGAKSADDYLQKVRAFTEDAPRGTETVKRPNGDTLFYQASTNTFAVVDRNGVPRTMFKPDDGPAYWAQQKERAPTFGQRRNASGSAE
;
A
#
# COMPACT_ATOMS: atom_id res chain seq x y z
N MET A 1 -34.00 19.00 -51.82
CA MET A 1 -34.31 17.84 -52.67
C MET A 1 -34.58 16.65 -51.76
N ARG A 2 -35.57 15.82 -52.12
CA ARG A 2 -36.39 14.96 -51.24
C ARG A 2 -35.69 13.65 -50.80
N MET A 3 -35.99 13.25 -49.56
CA MET A 3 -36.17 11.89 -48.96
C MET A 3 -35.59 10.67 -49.69
N ARG A 4 -34.99 9.74 -48.93
CA ARG A 4 -35.61 8.44 -48.62
C ARG A 4 -35.24 7.92 -47.21
N VAL A 5 -36.30 7.70 -46.43
CA VAL A 5 -36.35 6.95 -45.17
C VAL A 5 -36.46 5.47 -45.53
N THR A 6 -35.68 4.60 -44.89
CA THR A 6 -36.03 3.19 -44.72
C THR A 6 -35.69 2.77 -43.30
N ALA A 7 -36.75 2.63 -42.51
CA ALA A 7 -36.75 1.95 -41.24
C ALA A 7 -36.61 0.44 -41.47
N ALA A 8 -35.81 -0.23 -40.64
CA ALA A 8 -35.94 -1.66 -40.39
C ALA A 8 -35.79 -1.88 -38.88
N LEU A 9 -36.93 -2.09 -38.23
CA LEU A 9 -37.00 -2.71 -36.90
C LEU A 9 -36.56 -4.17 -37.02
N ALA A 10 -35.62 -4.60 -36.18
CA ALA A 10 -35.52 -5.99 -35.75
C ALA A 10 -35.19 -5.99 -34.25
N ALA A 11 -36.13 -6.52 -33.47
CA ALA A 11 -36.12 -6.56 -32.01
C ALA A 11 -35.45 -7.84 -31.49
N THR A 12 -34.84 -7.71 -30.31
CA THR A 12 -34.62 -8.73 -29.24
C THR A 12 -33.73 -9.95 -29.60
N VAL A 13 -32.77 -10.35 -28.77
CA VAL A 13 -32.92 -10.81 -27.38
C VAL A 13 -31.65 -10.51 -26.57
N LEU A 14 -31.83 -9.85 -25.41
CA LEU A 14 -30.86 -9.83 -24.32
C LEU A 14 -30.92 -11.18 -23.59
N VAL A 15 -29.84 -11.95 -23.61
CA VAL A 15 -29.64 -13.05 -22.65
C VAL A 15 -28.76 -12.53 -21.52
N LEU A 16 -29.41 -12.13 -20.43
CA LEU A 16 -28.79 -11.96 -19.12
C LEU A 16 -28.56 -13.36 -18.54
N ALA A 17 -27.38 -13.93 -18.76
CA ALA A 17 -26.92 -15.07 -17.97
C ALA A 17 -26.43 -14.53 -16.63
N GLY A 18 -27.17 -14.87 -15.57
CA GLY A 18 -26.97 -14.40 -14.22
C GLY A 18 -25.61 -14.78 -13.61
N CYS A 19 -25.28 -14.04 -12.57
CA CYS A 19 -24.20 -14.34 -11.64
C CYS A 19 -24.40 -15.73 -11.04
N ASP A 20 -23.55 -16.70 -11.40
CA ASP A 20 -23.29 -17.84 -10.55
C ASP A 20 -22.07 -17.51 -9.68
N ASN A 21 -22.37 -17.12 -8.45
CA ASN A 21 -21.43 -17.02 -7.36
C ASN A 21 -21.03 -18.46 -7.00
N GLY A 22 -20.02 -18.98 -7.70
CA GLY A 22 -19.44 -20.29 -7.48
C GLY A 22 -19.05 -20.46 -6.02
N GLY A 23 -19.87 -21.22 -5.30
CA GLY A 23 -19.67 -21.52 -3.89
C GLY A 23 -18.34 -22.27 -3.69
N SER A 24 -17.43 -21.65 -2.94
CA SER A 24 -16.30 -22.37 -2.37
C SER A 24 -16.82 -23.42 -1.39
N ALA A 25 -16.96 -24.66 -1.85
CA ALA A 25 -17.16 -25.81 -0.99
C ALA A 25 -15.86 -26.05 -0.23
N VAL A 26 -15.83 -25.67 1.05
CA VAL A 26 -14.85 -26.19 2.00
C VAL A 26 -15.24 -27.63 2.29
N GLU A 27 -14.53 -28.57 1.67
CA GLU A 27 -14.61 -29.99 2.00
C GLU A 27 -14.00 -30.19 3.40
N THR A 28 -14.86 -30.17 4.42
CA THR A 28 -14.50 -30.61 5.77
C THR A 28 -14.41 -32.14 5.75
N ARG A 29 -13.25 -32.67 5.37
CA ARG A 29 -12.95 -34.08 5.63
C ARG A 29 -12.59 -34.25 7.10
N GLU A 30 -13.62 -34.67 7.82
CA GLU A 30 -13.66 -35.56 8.97
C GLU A 30 -12.35 -35.86 9.72
N ARG A 31 -12.41 -35.48 10.99
CA ARG A 31 -11.64 -36.01 12.11
C ARG A 31 -11.75 -37.52 12.17
N SER A 32 -10.71 -38.23 11.74
CA SER A 32 -10.47 -39.62 12.13
C SER A 32 -9.40 -39.63 13.21
N ALA A 33 -9.82 -40.00 14.41
CA ALA A 33 -8.95 -40.26 15.55
C ALA A 33 -8.10 -41.51 15.30
N ALA A 34 -6.80 -41.41 15.53
CA ALA A 34 -5.93 -42.51 15.94
C ALA A 34 -4.65 -41.93 16.56
N GLU A 35 -4.49 -42.13 17.86
CA GLU A 35 -3.21 -42.05 18.58
C GLU A 35 -2.88 -43.48 19.07
N PRO A 36 -1.67 -43.79 19.57
CA PRO A 36 -0.34 -43.22 19.33
C PRO A 36 0.70 -44.33 19.03
N VAL A 37 1.99 -43.97 19.06
CA VAL A 37 3.23 -44.78 19.23
C VAL A 37 4.10 -45.01 18.00
N GLY A 38 5.34 -44.51 18.12
CA GLY A 38 6.41 -44.70 17.14
C GLY A 38 7.60 -43.77 17.39
N LEU A 39 8.19 -43.81 18.59
CA LEU A 39 9.52 -43.27 18.86
C LEU A 39 10.56 -44.12 18.11
N THR A 40 11.24 -43.57 17.10
CA THR A 40 12.66 -43.88 16.86
C THR A 40 13.37 -42.73 16.15
N SER A 41 14.41 -42.28 16.86
CA SER A 41 15.52 -41.43 16.44
C SER A 41 16.24 -41.94 15.19
N ALA A 42 16.56 -41.03 14.25
CA ALA A 42 17.90 -40.89 13.65
C ALA A 42 17.89 -39.83 12.54
N GLY A 43 18.86 -38.90 12.56
CA GLY A 43 19.45 -38.38 11.32
C GLY A 43 19.61 -36.87 11.15
N ALA A 44 20.78 -36.39 11.58
CA ALA A 44 21.54 -35.25 11.03
C ALA A 44 21.13 -33.79 11.38
N PRO A 45 22.12 -32.91 11.64
CA PRO A 45 21.91 -31.55 12.10
C PRO A 45 21.43 -30.66 10.95
N ASP A 46 20.14 -30.34 10.95
CA ASP A 46 19.65 -29.20 10.18
C ASP A 46 20.28 -27.95 10.79
N ALA A 47 20.98 -27.20 9.95
CA ALA A 47 21.61 -25.96 10.29
C ALA A 47 20.64 -25.13 11.12
N ALA A 48 21.12 -24.61 12.24
CA ALA A 48 20.42 -23.60 13.01
C ALA A 48 20.08 -22.45 12.06
N VAL A 49 18.86 -22.47 11.51
CA VAL A 49 18.16 -21.24 11.19
C VAL A 49 17.93 -20.63 12.55
N GLU A 50 18.88 -19.79 12.91
CA GLU A 50 18.78 -18.83 13.99
C GLU A 50 17.52 -18.02 13.69
N THR A 51 16.40 -18.48 14.25
CA THR A 51 15.18 -17.69 14.38
C THR A 51 15.55 -16.59 15.35
N ALA A 52 16.25 -15.58 14.83
CA ALA A 52 16.46 -14.32 15.49
C ALA A 52 15.07 -13.85 15.93
N ALA A 53 14.91 -13.77 17.24
CA ALA A 53 13.70 -13.36 17.91
C ALA A 53 13.16 -12.13 17.19
N VAL A 54 11.95 -12.24 16.65
CA VAL A 54 11.19 -11.10 16.16
C VAL A 54 10.77 -10.32 17.41
N GLU A 55 11.71 -9.56 17.97
CA GLU A 55 11.41 -8.35 18.70
C GLU A 55 10.41 -7.59 17.83
N ALA A 56 9.27 -7.20 18.39
CA ALA A 56 8.11 -6.72 17.63
C ALA A 56 8.46 -5.46 16.82
N ALA A 57 9.07 -5.68 15.66
CA ALA A 57 9.60 -4.64 14.81
C ALA A 57 8.43 -3.89 14.19
N LYS A 58 8.52 -2.57 14.16
CA LYS A 58 7.53 -1.75 13.47
C LYS A 58 7.37 -2.26 12.04
N PRO A 59 6.13 -2.32 11.52
CA PRO A 59 5.91 -2.81 10.17
C PRO A 59 6.70 -1.95 9.18
N PRO A 60 7.19 -2.53 8.07
CA PRO A 60 8.08 -1.84 7.13
C PRO A 60 7.39 -0.64 6.48
N VAL A 61 6.09 -0.76 6.22
CA VAL A 61 5.21 0.30 5.76
C VAL A 61 3.82 0.09 6.33
N THR A 62 2.99 1.14 6.31
CA THR A 62 1.59 1.04 6.76
C THR A 62 0.78 0.07 5.92
N ALA A 63 0.14 -0.93 6.54
CA ALA A 63 -0.79 -1.87 5.90
C ALA A 63 -2.26 -1.47 6.11
N ASN A 64 -3.17 -2.06 5.33
CA ASN A 64 -4.61 -1.95 5.56
C ASN A 64 -5.32 -3.26 5.15
N ARG A 65 -6.64 -3.38 5.40
CA ARG A 65 -7.41 -4.60 5.10
C ARG A 65 -7.37 -5.04 3.63
N ARG A 66 -7.05 -4.14 2.70
CA ARG A 66 -7.02 -4.40 1.25
C ARG A 66 -5.62 -4.65 0.70
N GLU A 67 -4.58 -4.35 1.49
CA GLU A 67 -3.19 -4.43 1.03
C GLU A 67 -2.27 -4.73 2.21
N THR A 68 -1.58 -5.86 2.13
CA THR A 68 -0.54 -6.26 3.09
C THR A 68 0.68 -5.34 3.00
N ALA A 69 1.50 -5.32 4.05
CA ALA A 69 2.72 -4.51 4.05
C ALA A 69 3.66 -4.90 2.92
N ASP A 70 3.88 -6.20 2.70
CA ASP A 70 4.79 -6.71 1.66
C ASP A 70 4.30 -6.36 0.26
N ALA A 71 3.00 -6.56 -0.02
CA ALA A 71 2.42 -6.18 -1.31
C ALA A 71 2.57 -4.67 -1.56
N LYS A 72 2.41 -3.85 -0.52
CA LYS A 72 2.61 -2.41 -0.60
C LYS A 72 4.07 -2.04 -0.87
N VAL A 73 5.03 -2.71 -0.21
CA VAL A 73 6.47 -2.50 -0.44
C VAL A 73 6.81 -2.78 -1.90
N GLN A 74 6.34 -3.91 -2.44
CA GLN A 74 6.54 -4.25 -3.86
C GLN A 74 5.94 -3.19 -4.80
N ARG A 75 4.72 -2.72 -4.53
CA ARG A 75 4.09 -1.66 -5.33
C ARG A 75 4.88 -0.35 -5.28
N LEU A 76 5.32 0.08 -4.09
CA LEU A 76 6.09 1.31 -3.94
C LEU A 76 7.45 1.21 -4.65
N TYR A 77 8.12 0.07 -4.52
CA TYR A 77 9.36 -0.20 -5.24
C TYR A 77 9.17 -0.17 -6.75
N ALA A 78 8.15 -0.87 -7.28
CA ALA A 78 7.89 -0.88 -8.73
C ALA A 78 7.63 0.52 -9.29
N ARG A 79 7.02 1.41 -8.50
CA ARG A 79 6.70 2.78 -8.93
C ARG A 79 7.87 3.76 -8.80
N ASN A 80 8.62 3.67 -7.70
CA ASN A 80 9.54 4.73 -7.30
C ASN A 80 10.99 4.24 -7.16
N GLY A 81 11.24 2.93 -7.15
CA GLY A 81 12.54 2.34 -6.82
C GLY A 81 13.68 2.80 -7.73
N ALA A 82 13.40 2.90 -9.03
CA ALA A 82 14.35 3.37 -10.03
C ALA A 82 14.85 4.80 -9.74
N ASP A 83 13.98 5.69 -9.28
CA ASP A 83 14.33 7.09 -8.98
C ASP A 83 15.35 7.23 -7.84
N PHE A 84 15.44 6.21 -6.99
CA PHE A 84 16.40 6.13 -5.88
C PHE A 84 17.55 5.16 -6.14
N GLY A 85 17.67 4.65 -7.37
CA GLY A 85 18.68 3.65 -7.73
C GLY A 85 18.58 2.37 -6.89
N ALA A 86 17.38 2.03 -6.41
CA ALA A 86 17.16 0.83 -5.63
C ALA A 86 17.20 -0.41 -6.52
N LYS A 87 17.91 -1.46 -6.08
CA LYS A 87 18.08 -2.71 -6.85
C LYS A 87 17.04 -3.77 -6.51
N SER A 88 16.34 -3.61 -5.40
CA SER A 88 15.30 -4.50 -4.91
C SER A 88 14.31 -3.73 -4.04
N ALA A 89 13.18 -4.38 -3.73
CA ALA A 89 12.18 -3.81 -2.84
C ALA A 89 12.72 -3.60 -1.41
N ASP A 90 13.60 -4.49 -0.94
CA ASP A 90 14.27 -4.37 0.36
C ASP A 90 15.28 -3.22 0.39
N ASP A 91 16.08 -3.05 -0.67
CA ASP A 91 17.00 -1.91 -0.79
C ASP A 91 16.24 -0.59 -0.82
N TYR A 92 15.14 -0.53 -1.58
CA TYR A 92 14.25 0.63 -1.57
C TYR A 92 13.70 0.93 -0.17
N LEU A 93 13.24 -0.10 0.54
CA LEU A 93 12.71 0.04 1.89
C LEU A 93 13.79 0.49 2.91
N GLN A 94 15.04 0.02 2.77
CA GLN A 94 16.16 0.52 3.56
C GLN A 94 16.39 2.02 3.31
N LYS A 95 16.31 2.47 2.05
CA LYS A 95 16.42 3.90 1.71
C LYS A 95 15.25 4.72 2.27
N VAL A 96 14.02 4.18 2.22
CA VAL A 96 12.85 4.80 2.85
C VAL A 96 13.10 5.02 4.33
N ARG A 97 13.50 3.96 5.04
CA ARG A 97 13.78 4.03 6.49
C ARG A 97 14.88 5.03 6.81
N ALA A 98 16.01 4.97 6.09
CA ALA A 98 17.12 5.90 6.27
C ALA A 98 16.65 7.37 6.13
N PHE A 99 15.87 7.69 5.10
CA PHE A 99 15.36 9.05 4.91
C PHE A 99 14.34 9.48 5.98
N THR A 100 13.48 8.58 6.45
CA THR A 100 12.42 8.92 7.40
C THR A 100 12.85 8.92 8.86
N GLU A 101 13.90 8.17 9.20
CA GLU A 101 14.41 8.04 10.58
C GLU A 101 15.58 8.99 10.84
N ASP A 102 16.45 9.21 9.84
CA ASP A 102 17.58 10.15 9.89
C ASP A 102 17.52 11.10 8.69
N ALA A 103 16.48 11.93 8.69
CA ALA A 103 16.25 12.89 7.61
C ALA A 103 17.47 13.81 7.43
N PRO A 104 18.09 13.88 6.23
CA PRO A 104 19.32 14.65 6.06
C PRO A 104 19.08 16.15 6.28
N ARG A 105 20.16 16.89 6.53
CA ARG A 105 20.09 18.35 6.78
C ARG A 105 19.39 19.07 5.64
N GLY A 106 18.55 20.04 6.00
CA GLY A 106 17.73 20.80 5.04
C GLY A 106 16.43 20.11 4.63
N THR A 107 16.07 18.98 5.27
CA THR A 107 14.72 18.41 5.13
C THR A 107 13.71 19.30 5.86
N GLU A 108 12.73 19.82 5.13
CA GLU A 108 11.56 20.48 5.69
C GLU A 108 10.52 19.43 6.12
N THR A 109 9.77 19.71 7.19
CA THR A 109 8.69 18.84 7.64
C THR A 109 7.40 19.60 7.93
N VAL A 110 6.26 18.94 7.74
CA VAL A 110 4.93 19.46 8.12
C VAL A 110 4.09 18.34 8.71
N LYS A 111 3.48 18.61 9.88
CA LYS A 111 2.56 17.68 10.54
C LYS A 111 1.12 17.98 10.14
N ARG A 112 0.38 16.96 9.72
CA ARG A 112 -1.05 17.03 9.38
C ARG A 112 -1.93 16.79 10.60
N PRO A 113 -3.21 17.25 10.61
CA PRO A 113 -4.15 17.02 11.70
C PRO A 113 -4.41 15.55 12.04
N ASN A 114 -4.29 14.65 11.05
CA ASN A 114 -4.45 13.20 11.25
C ASN A 114 -3.24 12.53 11.93
N GLY A 115 -2.18 13.30 12.22
CA GLY A 115 -0.95 12.87 12.86
C GLY A 115 0.16 12.43 11.90
N ASP A 116 -0.09 12.40 10.58
CA ASP A 116 0.97 12.10 9.61
C ASP A 116 1.99 13.25 9.55
N THR A 117 3.27 12.92 9.38
CA THR A 117 4.36 13.88 9.14
C THR A 117 4.85 13.74 7.71
N LEU A 118 4.92 14.87 7.02
CA LEU A 118 5.47 14.96 5.67
C LEU A 118 6.91 15.44 5.77
N PHE A 119 7.75 14.93 4.87
CA PHE A 119 9.16 15.26 4.75
C PHE A 119 9.43 15.69 3.31
N TYR A 120 10.19 16.76 3.12
CA TYR A 120 10.67 17.15 1.81
C TYR A 120 12.11 17.65 1.88
N GLN A 121 12.98 17.10 1.03
CA GLN A 121 14.35 17.56 0.87
C GLN A 121 14.59 18.04 -0.56
N ALA A 122 14.84 19.34 -0.70
CA ALA A 122 14.99 19.98 -2.01
C ALA A 122 16.23 19.50 -2.78
N SER A 123 17.35 19.26 -2.10
CA SER A 123 18.62 18.88 -2.75
C SER A 123 18.56 17.54 -3.48
N THR A 124 17.81 16.58 -2.95
CA THR A 124 17.59 15.25 -3.54
C THR A 124 16.24 15.11 -4.22
N ASN A 125 15.43 16.16 -4.16
CA ASN A 125 14.02 16.16 -4.52
C ASN A 125 13.26 14.98 -3.90
N THR A 126 13.49 14.67 -2.63
CA THR A 126 12.88 13.52 -1.96
C THR A 126 11.69 13.94 -1.12
N PHE A 127 10.53 13.32 -1.36
CA PHE A 127 9.33 13.49 -0.54
C PHE A 127 8.99 12.17 0.16
N ALA A 128 8.58 12.23 1.42
CA ALA A 128 8.06 11.08 2.16
C ALA A 128 6.89 11.45 3.08
N VAL A 129 6.10 10.44 3.43
CA VAL A 129 5.04 10.56 4.43
C VAL A 129 5.19 9.45 5.45
N VAL A 130 5.16 9.81 6.73
CA VAL A 130 5.19 8.90 7.86
C VAL A 130 3.90 9.07 8.65
N ASP A 131 3.33 7.97 9.14
CA ASP A 131 2.12 8.06 9.96
C ASP A 131 2.41 8.51 11.39
N ARG A 132 1.35 8.68 12.18
CA ARG A 132 1.45 9.11 13.59
C ARG A 132 2.31 8.20 14.48
N ASN A 133 2.52 6.94 14.08
CA ASN A 133 3.27 5.93 14.84
C ASN A 133 4.74 5.84 14.38
N GLY A 134 5.15 6.68 13.42
CA GLY A 134 6.48 6.61 12.83
C GLY A 134 6.60 5.56 11.72
N VAL A 135 5.49 5.02 11.21
CA VAL A 135 5.52 4.00 10.14
C VAL A 135 5.45 4.68 8.77
N PRO A 136 6.42 4.45 7.86
CA PRO A 136 6.37 5.03 6.52
C PRO A 136 5.11 4.66 5.75
N ARG A 137 4.54 5.63 5.04
CA ARG A 137 3.42 5.44 4.09
C ARG A 137 3.90 5.38 2.64
N THR A 138 4.87 6.23 2.29
CA THR A 138 5.42 6.36 0.93
C THR A 138 6.70 7.20 0.94
N MET A 139 7.50 7.07 -0.12
CA MET A 139 8.61 7.96 -0.49
C MET A 139 8.65 8.04 -2.02
N PHE A 140 8.94 9.20 -2.62
CA PHE A 140 9.11 9.36 -4.07
C PHE A 140 9.79 10.69 -4.41
N LYS A 141 10.22 10.86 -5.66
CA LYS A 141 10.66 12.15 -6.20
C LYS A 141 9.49 12.82 -6.93
N PRO A 142 8.96 13.96 -6.47
CA PRO A 142 7.86 14.62 -7.16
C PRO A 142 8.33 15.30 -8.45
N ASP A 143 7.55 15.21 -9.52
CA ASP A 143 7.86 15.83 -10.82
C ASP A 143 8.00 17.35 -10.72
N ASP A 144 7.10 18.00 -9.97
CA ASP A 144 7.09 19.46 -9.79
C ASP A 144 8.04 19.96 -8.69
N GLY A 145 8.84 19.07 -8.10
CA GLY A 145 9.85 19.41 -7.11
C GLY A 145 9.37 20.33 -5.98
N PRO A 146 10.02 21.49 -5.74
CA PRO A 146 9.62 22.41 -4.68
C PRO A 146 8.19 22.94 -4.79
N ALA A 147 7.62 23.01 -6.00
CA ALA A 147 6.23 23.44 -6.19
C ALA A 147 5.24 22.40 -5.65
N TYR A 148 5.55 21.10 -5.79
CA TYR A 148 4.80 20.03 -5.14
C TYR A 148 4.83 20.21 -3.62
N TRP A 149 6.00 20.51 -3.04
CA TRP A 149 6.13 20.75 -1.60
C TRP A 149 5.30 21.94 -1.11
N ALA A 150 5.36 23.07 -1.82
CA ALA A 150 4.55 24.24 -1.50
C ALA A 150 3.05 23.90 -1.43
N GLN A 151 2.55 23.14 -2.42
CA GLN A 151 1.16 22.68 -2.44
C GLN A 151 0.84 21.74 -1.26
N GLN A 152 1.77 20.85 -0.88
CA GLN A 152 1.57 19.98 0.28
C GLN A 152 1.48 20.78 1.59
N LYS A 153 2.28 21.84 1.75
CA LYS A 153 2.22 22.73 2.92
C LYS A 153 0.88 23.45 3.01
N GLU A 154 0.39 23.97 1.89
CA GLU A 154 -0.90 24.68 1.81
C GLU A 154 -2.08 23.76 2.17
N ARG A 155 -2.06 22.50 1.70
CA ARG A 155 -3.14 21.53 1.93
C ARG A 155 -3.08 20.83 3.28
N ALA A 156 -1.93 20.84 3.95
CA ALA A 156 -1.74 20.10 5.19
C ALA A 156 -2.73 20.46 6.31
N PRO A 157 -3.05 21.75 6.59
CA PRO A 157 -3.95 22.12 7.68
C PRO A 157 -5.37 21.60 7.53
N THR A 158 -5.84 21.43 6.29
CA THR A 158 -7.21 20.96 5.98
C THR A 158 -7.24 19.47 5.62
N PHE A 159 -6.12 18.76 5.70
CA PHE A 159 -6.05 17.36 5.29
C PHE A 159 -6.98 16.48 6.13
N GLY A 160 -7.82 15.69 5.46
CA GLY A 160 -8.75 14.75 6.10
C GLY A 160 -9.97 15.41 6.76
N GLN A 161 -10.10 16.74 6.70
CA GLN A 161 -11.35 17.40 7.04
C GLN A 161 -12.37 17.03 5.96
N ARG A 162 -13.42 16.30 6.36
CA ARG A 162 -14.59 16.11 5.50
C ARG A 162 -15.10 17.50 5.16
N ARG A 163 -15.56 17.72 3.92
CA ARG A 163 -16.34 18.90 3.51
C ARG A 163 -17.69 18.90 4.26
N ASN A 164 -17.68 18.96 5.58
CA ASN A 164 -18.86 19.12 6.42
C ASN A 164 -19.11 20.62 6.56
N ALA A 165 -19.37 21.31 5.44
CA ALA A 165 -19.67 22.74 5.44
C ALA A 165 -20.58 23.17 4.26
N SER A 166 -21.24 22.23 3.58
CA SER A 166 -22.19 22.54 2.50
C SER A 166 -23.51 21.79 2.65
N GLY A 167 -24.02 21.68 3.89
CA GLY A 167 -25.31 21.06 4.20
C GLY A 167 -26.18 21.84 5.19
N SER A 168 -25.89 23.12 5.39
CA SER A 168 -26.72 24.02 6.21
C SER A 168 -27.06 25.26 5.40
N ALA A 169 -27.86 25.05 4.36
CA ALA A 169 -28.62 26.08 3.65
C ALA A 169 -29.71 25.34 2.86
N GLU A 170 -30.81 25.02 3.54
CA GLU A 170 -32.17 25.49 3.20
C GLU A 170 -33.15 25.04 4.30
#